data_AF-A0A956IDS5-F1
#
_entry.id   AF-A0A956IDS5-F1
#
_cell.length_a   1.000
_cell.length_b   1.000
_cell.length_c   1.000
_cell.angle_alpha   90.00
_cell.angle_beta   90.00
_cell.angle_gamma   90.00
#
_symmetry.space_group_name_H-M   'P 1'
#
loop_
_entity.id
_entity.type
_entity.pdbx_description
1 polymer ?
#
loop_
_entity_poly.entity_id
_entity_poly.type
_entity_poly.pdbx_seq_one_letter_code
_entity_poly.pdbx_strand_id
1 'polypeptide(L)'
;PLTPPPPTPPTFTLDGRPIEIRSALVVAEDDEVAVRVTNFPLSCEEELAGARPSYDDEVALHLRLGRQLRPDGRLLWAVRGSYFAGSSSESLAGGDALPGVEIDTTAGAKGRLTVDLTHKTLAIPDAPAQTLVLRGDVEVVGCGPRPAYGEEPAPPKPQPDAFITIAGKPLPIVGAGIVTTPSGRSLMISTSPVECVEGLEHAASRGDVLVELVWDDGGKLIRATRDGAWIGWGANQRQPIGLSATPNRPPAGAKQLELTLDGSTTISDYPVALSGKVRAIVCPPSR
;
A
#
# COMPACT_ATOMS: atom_id res chain seq x y z
N PRO A 1 -2.06 -33.87 7.56
CA PRO A 1 -2.82 -32.62 7.34
C PRO A 1 -3.86 -32.43 8.45
N LEU A 2 -3.80 -31.33 9.20
CA LEU A 2 -4.82 -30.99 10.20
C LEU A 2 -6.09 -30.53 9.46
N THR A 3 -7.25 -31.04 9.86
CA THR A 3 -8.55 -30.57 9.36
C THR A 3 -8.69 -29.08 9.67
N PRO A 4 -9.08 -28.23 8.70
CA PRO A 4 -9.29 -26.81 8.98
C PRO A 4 -10.40 -26.62 10.03
N PRO A 5 -10.29 -25.59 10.89
CA PRO A 5 -11.32 -25.31 11.87
C PRO A 5 -12.68 -25.03 11.18
N PRO A 6 -13.80 -25.34 11.85
CA PRO A 6 -15.13 -25.06 11.32
C PRO A 6 -15.33 -23.55 11.10
N PRO A 7 -16.16 -23.14 10.12
CA PRO A 7 -16.45 -21.73 9.88
C PRO A 7 -17.06 -21.05 11.11
N THR A 8 -16.62 -19.83 11.39
CA THR A 8 -17.17 -18.98 12.47
C THR A 8 -18.20 -18.01 11.87
N PRO A 9 -19.47 -18.02 12.31
CA PRO A 9 -20.48 -17.10 11.79
C PRO A 9 -20.07 -15.63 11.90
N PRO A 10 -20.38 -14.79 10.91
CA PRO A 10 -19.97 -13.40 10.94
C PRO A 10 -20.79 -12.61 11.97
N THR A 11 -20.13 -11.70 12.67
CA THR A 11 -20.74 -10.69 13.52
C THR A 11 -20.50 -9.33 12.87
N PHE A 12 -21.57 -8.61 12.57
CA PHE A 12 -21.51 -7.25 12.02
C PHE A 12 -22.33 -6.32 12.91
N THR A 13 -21.70 -5.34 13.55
CA THR A 13 -22.39 -4.46 14.51
C THR A 13 -22.02 -3.00 14.34
N LEU A 14 -22.98 -2.10 14.53
CA LEU A 14 -22.78 -0.66 14.66
C LEU A 14 -23.14 -0.21 16.07
N ASP A 15 -22.17 0.34 16.78
CA ASP A 15 -22.29 0.75 18.17
C ASP A 15 -22.84 -0.38 19.07
N GLY A 16 -22.37 -1.60 18.80
CA GLY A 16 -22.77 -2.83 19.49
C GLY A 16 -24.14 -3.39 19.09
N ARG A 17 -24.90 -2.70 18.23
CA ARG A 17 -26.17 -3.22 17.70
C ARG A 17 -25.90 -4.10 16.48
N PRO A 18 -26.44 -5.33 16.43
CA PRO A 18 -26.25 -6.24 15.31
C PRO A 18 -26.92 -5.72 14.03
N ILE A 19 -26.26 -5.93 12.92
CA ILE A 19 -26.70 -5.59 11.56
C ILE A 19 -26.61 -6.86 10.71
N GLU A 20 -27.64 -7.11 9.92
CA GLU A 20 -27.65 -8.19 8.95
C GLU A 20 -26.72 -7.84 7.77
N ILE A 21 -25.79 -8.73 7.42
CA ILE A 21 -25.05 -8.63 6.16
C ILE A 21 -25.96 -9.12 5.04
N ARG A 22 -26.28 -8.25 4.08
CA ARG A 22 -27.10 -8.60 2.91
C ARG A 22 -26.31 -8.79 1.64
N SER A 23 -25.12 -8.19 1.56
CA SER A 23 -24.20 -8.40 0.46
C SER A 23 -22.76 -8.24 0.92
N ALA A 24 -21.88 -9.05 0.34
CA ALA A 24 -20.44 -8.91 0.47
C ALA A 24 -19.81 -9.20 -0.89
N LEU A 25 -19.39 -8.14 -1.57
CA LEU A 25 -18.89 -8.19 -2.94
C LEU A 25 -17.39 -7.98 -2.98
N VAL A 26 -16.73 -8.61 -3.94
CA VAL A 26 -15.30 -8.58 -4.15
C VAL A 26 -15.02 -8.06 -5.56
N VAL A 27 -14.22 -7.00 -5.66
CA VAL A 27 -13.80 -6.42 -6.94
C VAL A 27 -12.28 -6.46 -7.00
N ALA A 28 -11.73 -6.94 -8.12
CA ALA A 28 -10.28 -6.85 -8.35
C ALA A 28 -9.89 -5.39 -8.63
N GLU A 29 -8.88 -4.88 -7.92
CA GLU A 29 -8.29 -3.55 -8.14
C GLU A 29 -6.77 -3.71 -8.26
N ASP A 30 -6.23 -3.69 -9.48
CA ASP A 30 -4.78 -3.83 -9.75
C ASP A 30 -4.11 -4.97 -8.95
N ASP A 31 -3.31 -4.64 -7.93
CA ASP A 31 -2.60 -5.56 -7.03
C ASP A 31 -3.30 -5.81 -5.67
N GLU A 32 -4.49 -5.25 -5.51
CA GLU A 32 -5.37 -5.33 -4.34
C GLU A 32 -6.76 -5.90 -4.71
N VAL A 33 -7.57 -6.04 -3.67
CA VAL A 33 -8.98 -6.40 -3.77
C VAL A 33 -9.79 -5.44 -2.91
N ALA A 34 -10.81 -4.84 -3.51
CA ALA A 34 -11.85 -4.14 -2.79
C ALA A 34 -12.93 -5.13 -2.35
N VAL A 35 -13.26 -5.13 -1.06
CA VAL A 35 -14.37 -5.90 -0.51
C VAL A 35 -15.40 -4.94 0.07
N ARG A 36 -16.63 -5.03 -0.42
CA ARG A 36 -17.74 -4.21 0.08
C ARG A 36 -18.75 -5.07 0.82
N VAL A 37 -18.85 -4.86 2.13
CA VAL A 37 -19.81 -5.53 3.01
C VAL A 37 -20.91 -4.55 3.36
N THR A 38 -22.17 -4.92 3.12
CA THR A 38 -23.30 -4.01 3.35
C THR A 38 -24.52 -4.68 3.97
N ASN A 39 -25.40 -3.87 4.55
CA ASN A 39 -26.69 -4.30 5.09
C ASN A 39 -27.86 -4.17 4.11
N PHE A 40 -27.59 -3.89 2.84
CA PHE A 40 -28.59 -3.78 1.78
C PHE A 40 -28.21 -4.68 0.59
N PRO A 41 -29.16 -5.06 -0.28
CA PRO A 41 -28.82 -5.79 -1.48
C PRO A 41 -27.97 -4.91 -2.41
N LEU A 42 -26.83 -5.43 -2.83
CA LEU A 42 -25.96 -4.81 -3.80
C LEU A 42 -25.54 -5.87 -4.81
N SER A 43 -25.67 -5.56 -6.09
CA SER A 43 -25.22 -6.41 -7.19
C SER A 43 -23.83 -6.02 -7.69
N CYS A 44 -23.16 -6.95 -8.37
CA CYS A 44 -21.89 -6.65 -9.04
C CYS A 44 -22.03 -5.59 -10.13
N GLU A 45 -23.16 -5.53 -10.83
CA GLU A 45 -23.41 -4.49 -11.84
C GLU A 45 -23.45 -3.10 -11.23
N GLU A 46 -24.20 -2.92 -10.14
CA GLU A 46 -24.28 -1.65 -9.40
C GLU A 46 -22.92 -1.23 -8.81
N GLU A 47 -22.16 -2.19 -8.26
CA GLU A 47 -20.84 -1.92 -7.69
C GLU A 47 -19.82 -1.50 -8.75
N LEU A 48 -19.82 -2.16 -9.92
CA LEU A 48 -18.92 -1.82 -11.02
C LEU A 48 -19.32 -0.52 -11.71
N ALA A 49 -20.61 -0.21 -11.79
CA ALA A 49 -21.13 1.04 -12.33
C ALA A 49 -20.91 2.24 -11.38
N GLY A 50 -20.66 1.99 -10.09
CA GLY A 50 -20.56 3.04 -9.07
C GLY A 50 -21.88 3.78 -8.84
N ALA A 51 -23.01 3.18 -9.24
CA ALA A 51 -24.33 3.78 -9.20
C ALA A 51 -25.36 2.76 -8.70
N ARG A 52 -26.14 3.18 -7.70
CA ARG A 52 -27.22 2.37 -7.12
C ARG A 52 -28.29 3.26 -6.49
N PRO A 53 -29.51 2.75 -6.27
CA PRO A 53 -30.48 3.39 -5.39
C PRO A 53 -29.91 3.55 -3.97
N SER A 54 -30.29 4.64 -3.31
CA SER A 54 -30.11 4.80 -1.87
C SER A 54 -31.28 4.19 -1.10
N TYR A 55 -30.97 3.59 0.03
CA TYR A 55 -31.86 2.97 1.00
C TYR A 55 -31.75 3.75 2.32
N ASP A 56 -32.76 3.63 3.18
CA ASP A 56 -32.69 4.16 4.53
C ASP A 56 -31.79 3.26 5.41
N ASP A 57 -31.13 3.86 6.41
CA ASP A 57 -30.28 3.16 7.41
C ASP A 57 -29.14 2.32 6.80
N GLU A 58 -28.53 2.81 5.72
CA GLU A 58 -27.43 2.12 5.06
C GLU A 58 -26.16 2.06 5.90
N VAL A 59 -25.61 0.86 5.98
CA VAL A 59 -24.29 0.60 6.53
C VAL A 59 -23.49 -0.13 5.46
N ALA A 60 -22.46 0.54 4.95
CA ALA A 60 -21.50 -0.01 4.01
C ALA A 60 -20.08 0.12 4.58
N LEU A 61 -19.40 -1.01 4.66
CA LEU A 61 -17.99 -1.12 4.97
C LEU A 61 -17.25 -1.46 3.70
N HIS A 62 -16.29 -0.62 3.33
CA HIS A 62 -15.37 -0.91 2.24
C HIS A 62 -14.01 -1.29 2.85
N LEU A 63 -13.55 -2.49 2.56
CA LEU A 63 -12.23 -3.00 2.91
C LEU A 63 -11.35 -3.00 1.69
N ARG A 64 -10.11 -2.55 1.85
CA ARG A 64 -9.04 -2.81 0.89
C ARG A 64 -8.19 -3.93 1.45
N LEU A 65 -8.14 -5.03 0.71
CA LEU A 65 -7.31 -6.17 1.01
C LEU A 65 -6.14 -6.17 0.04
N GLY A 66 -4.94 -6.34 0.55
CA GLY A 66 -3.74 -6.40 -0.28
C GLY A 66 -2.77 -7.41 0.29
N ARG A 67 -1.87 -7.89 -0.56
CA ARG A 67 -0.72 -8.66 -0.09
C ARG A 67 0.20 -7.71 0.65
N GLN A 68 0.69 -8.14 1.80
CA GLN A 68 1.65 -7.42 2.60
C GLN A 68 2.91 -8.25 2.79
N LEU A 69 4.06 -7.66 2.48
CA LEU A 69 5.37 -8.22 2.79
C LEU A 69 5.62 -8.12 4.29
N ARG A 70 5.97 -9.24 4.91
CA ARG A 70 6.46 -9.31 6.28
C ARG A 70 8.00 -9.23 6.31
N PRO A 71 8.60 -8.85 7.45
CA PRO A 71 10.06 -8.81 7.61
C PRO A 71 10.79 -10.12 7.27
N ASP A 72 10.10 -11.25 7.40
CA ASP A 72 10.60 -12.60 7.09
C ASP A 72 10.51 -12.97 5.60
N GLY A 73 10.03 -12.07 4.75
CA GLY A 73 9.92 -12.25 3.31
C GLY A 73 8.63 -12.94 2.84
N ARG A 74 7.74 -13.31 3.76
CA ARG A 74 6.42 -13.86 3.40
C ARG A 74 5.46 -12.75 2.98
N LEU A 75 4.68 -13.02 1.94
CA LEU A 75 3.53 -12.20 1.53
C LEU A 75 2.27 -12.79 2.14
N LEU A 76 1.56 -12.01 2.94
CA LEU A 76 0.30 -12.41 3.57
C LEU A 76 -0.80 -11.44 3.16
N TRP A 77 -2.03 -11.93 2.97
CA TRP A 77 -3.16 -11.02 2.83
C TRP A 77 -3.38 -10.26 4.13
N ALA A 78 -3.69 -8.97 4.04
CA ALA A 78 -3.99 -8.12 5.19
C ALA A 78 -5.05 -7.07 4.79
N VAL A 79 -5.78 -6.57 5.79
CA VAL A 79 -6.58 -5.34 5.60
C VAL A 79 -5.62 -4.16 5.51
N ARG A 80 -5.53 -3.54 4.33
CA ARG A 80 -4.68 -2.38 4.05
C ARG A 80 -5.41 -1.06 4.34
N GLY A 81 -6.72 -1.06 4.19
CA GLY A 81 -7.55 0.07 4.54
C GLY A 81 -8.98 -0.33 4.80
N SER A 82 -9.69 0.53 5.51
CA SER A 82 -11.13 0.43 5.64
C SER A 82 -11.78 1.80 5.58
N TYR A 83 -12.96 1.86 4.99
CA TYR A 83 -13.76 3.06 4.88
C TYR A 83 -15.18 2.78 5.35
N PHE A 84 -15.66 3.63 6.25
CA PHE A 84 -16.99 3.56 6.83
C PHE A 84 -17.46 4.97 7.19
N ALA A 85 -18.69 5.34 6.80
CA ALA A 85 -19.35 6.59 7.16
C ALA A 85 -18.48 7.86 6.98
N GLY A 86 -17.81 7.99 5.83
CA GLY A 86 -16.95 9.16 5.54
C GLY A 86 -15.57 9.11 6.21
N SER A 87 -15.32 8.14 7.08
CA SER A 87 -14.05 7.93 7.77
C SER A 87 -13.24 6.85 7.07
N SER A 88 -11.97 7.14 6.79
CA SER A 88 -11.00 6.16 6.31
C SER A 88 -9.97 5.87 7.40
N SER A 89 -9.54 4.62 7.46
CA SER A 89 -8.34 4.21 8.18
C SER A 89 -7.43 3.52 7.18
N GLU A 90 -6.22 4.02 6.97
CA GLU A 90 -5.17 3.27 6.31
C GLU A 90 -4.33 2.56 7.37
N SER A 91 -4.13 1.24 7.21
CA SER A 91 -3.33 0.46 8.15
C SER A 91 -1.86 0.71 7.87
N LEU A 92 -1.31 1.79 8.44
CA LEU A 92 0.12 2.13 8.35
C LEU A 92 0.99 1.11 9.11
N ALA A 93 0.48 0.62 10.24
CA ALA A 93 1.04 -0.54 10.92
C ALA A 93 0.56 -1.80 10.19
N GLY A 94 1.46 -2.73 9.88
CA GLY A 94 1.11 -3.90 9.08
C GLY A 94 -0.13 -4.59 9.58
N GLY A 95 -1.19 -4.57 8.76
CA GLY A 95 -2.50 -5.10 9.14
C GLY A 95 -2.38 -6.54 9.60
N ASP A 96 -3.32 -6.96 10.44
CA ASP A 96 -3.35 -8.34 10.88
C ASP A 96 -3.47 -9.24 9.65
N ALA A 97 -2.53 -10.19 9.55
CA ALA A 97 -2.56 -11.16 8.48
C ALA A 97 -3.90 -11.89 8.53
N LEU A 98 -4.58 -11.98 7.39
CA LEU A 98 -5.83 -12.69 7.27
C LEU A 98 -5.50 -14.16 6.94
N PRO A 99 -5.62 -15.09 7.92
CA PRO A 99 -5.39 -16.50 7.64
C PRO A 99 -6.51 -17.02 6.72
N GLY A 100 -6.15 -17.85 5.73
CA GLY A 100 -7.14 -18.60 4.94
C GLY A 100 -7.95 -17.78 3.94
N VAL A 101 -7.47 -16.61 3.52
CA VAL A 101 -8.11 -15.83 2.44
C VAL A 101 -7.99 -16.57 1.11
N GLU A 102 -9.12 -17.10 0.66
CA GLU A 102 -9.35 -17.63 -0.68
C GLU A 102 -10.30 -16.66 -1.40
N ILE A 103 -9.74 -15.62 -2.00
CA ILE A 103 -10.51 -14.67 -2.79
C ILE A 103 -10.34 -15.01 -4.26
N ASP A 104 -11.42 -15.48 -4.87
CA ASP A 104 -11.58 -15.54 -6.32
C ASP A 104 -12.39 -14.32 -6.75
N THR A 105 -11.75 -13.43 -7.51
CA THR A 105 -12.38 -12.21 -8.01
C THR A 105 -13.18 -12.46 -9.28
N THR A 106 -13.20 -13.68 -9.83
CA THR A 106 -13.97 -14.01 -11.04
C THR A 106 -15.45 -13.73 -10.82
N ALA A 107 -16.13 -13.18 -11.83
CA ALA A 107 -17.54 -12.83 -11.73
C ALA A 107 -18.41 -14.05 -11.32
N GLY A 108 -19.13 -13.92 -10.21
CA GLY A 108 -19.98 -14.97 -9.62
C GLY A 108 -19.24 -16.01 -8.77
N ALA A 109 -17.91 -15.96 -8.69
CA ALA A 109 -17.15 -16.87 -7.84
C ALA A 109 -17.48 -16.63 -6.36
N LYS A 110 -17.70 -17.71 -5.62
CA LYS A 110 -17.97 -17.65 -4.18
C LYS A 110 -16.69 -17.91 -3.42
N GLY A 111 -16.41 -17.05 -2.45
CA GLY A 111 -15.25 -17.16 -1.56
C GLY A 111 -15.64 -17.00 -0.11
N ARG A 112 -14.64 -17.04 0.75
CA ARG A 112 -14.78 -16.80 2.17
C ARG A 112 -13.69 -15.85 2.65
N LEU A 113 -14.10 -14.85 3.41
CA LEU A 113 -13.23 -13.87 4.02
C LEU A 113 -13.33 -13.97 5.55
N THR A 114 -12.28 -14.46 6.20
CA THR A 114 -12.15 -14.42 7.66
C THR A 114 -11.59 -13.05 8.07
N VAL A 115 -12.31 -12.32 8.91
CA VAL A 115 -11.93 -10.96 9.36
C VAL A 115 -12.11 -10.80 10.86
N ASP A 116 -11.26 -9.96 11.46
CA ASP A 116 -11.47 -9.37 12.80
C ASP A 116 -11.11 -7.89 12.68
N LEU A 117 -12.13 -7.04 12.55
CA LEU A 117 -11.98 -5.62 12.32
C LEU A 117 -12.86 -4.83 13.27
N THR A 118 -12.30 -3.75 13.81
CA THR A 118 -13.02 -2.68 14.49
C THR A 118 -12.65 -1.35 13.88
N HIS A 119 -13.59 -0.67 13.22
CA HIS A 119 -13.43 0.66 12.66
C HIS A 119 -14.13 1.68 13.55
N LYS A 120 -13.45 2.78 13.89
CA LYS A 120 -14.03 3.90 14.65
C LYS A 120 -13.96 5.17 13.82
N THR A 121 -15.10 5.83 13.64
CA THR A 121 -15.14 7.14 12.97
C THR A 121 -14.68 8.23 13.93
N LEU A 122 -14.21 9.35 13.37
CA LEU A 122 -13.96 10.56 14.15
C LEU A 122 -15.30 11.22 14.52
N ALA A 123 -15.40 11.75 15.74
CA ALA A 123 -16.51 12.61 16.10
C ALA A 123 -16.34 13.96 15.39
N ILE A 124 -17.40 14.41 14.69
CA ILE A 124 -17.49 15.74 14.08
C ILE A 124 -18.61 16.54 14.76
N PRO A 125 -18.66 17.89 14.65
CA PRO A 125 -19.56 18.73 15.44
C PRO A 125 -21.04 18.31 15.47
N ASP A 126 -21.53 17.65 14.42
CA ASP A 126 -22.92 17.20 14.29
C ASP A 126 -23.09 15.67 14.15
N ALA A 127 -22.03 14.89 14.36
CA ALA A 127 -22.10 13.43 14.30
C ALA A 127 -21.18 12.79 15.36
N PRO A 128 -21.73 11.99 16.30
CA PRO A 128 -20.91 11.29 17.27
C PRO A 128 -20.02 10.26 16.57
N ALA A 129 -18.88 9.93 17.19
CA ALA A 129 -18.06 8.81 16.75
C ALA A 129 -18.88 7.53 16.77
N GLN A 130 -18.78 6.76 15.71
CA GLN A 130 -19.44 5.47 15.52
C GLN A 130 -18.40 4.36 15.52
N THR A 131 -18.77 3.20 16.05
CA THR A 131 -17.92 2.01 16.05
C THR A 131 -18.56 0.90 15.23
N LEU A 132 -17.92 0.52 14.13
CA LEU A 132 -18.31 -0.64 13.33
C LEU A 132 -17.40 -1.82 13.65
N VAL A 133 -17.97 -2.99 13.89
CA VAL A 133 -17.23 -4.23 14.13
C VAL A 133 -17.65 -5.27 13.11
N LEU A 134 -16.67 -5.90 12.47
CA LEU A 134 -16.88 -7.07 11.59
C LEU A 134 -15.94 -8.19 12.04
N ARG A 135 -16.49 -9.33 12.47
CA ARG A 135 -15.72 -10.50 12.94
C ARG A 135 -16.25 -11.78 12.34
N GLY A 136 -15.39 -12.79 12.16
CA GLY A 136 -15.77 -14.12 11.69
C GLY A 136 -15.64 -14.28 10.18
N ASP A 137 -16.32 -15.29 9.63
CA ASP A 137 -16.26 -15.66 8.22
C ASP A 137 -17.42 -15.03 7.44
N VAL A 138 -17.09 -14.18 6.47
CA VAL A 138 -18.04 -13.56 5.55
C VAL A 138 -18.01 -14.32 4.22
N GLU A 139 -19.16 -14.80 3.74
CA GLU A 139 -19.28 -15.31 2.37
C GLU A 139 -19.21 -14.14 1.39
N VAL A 140 -18.34 -14.23 0.40
CA VAL A 140 -18.13 -13.15 -0.58
C VAL A 140 -18.39 -13.63 -2.00
N VAL A 141 -18.79 -12.70 -2.88
CA VAL A 141 -19.01 -12.95 -4.31
C VAL A 141 -18.10 -12.07 -5.15
N GLY A 142 -17.30 -12.69 -6.02
CA GLY A 142 -16.45 -12.00 -7.00
C GLY A 142 -17.27 -11.30 -8.08
N CYS A 143 -16.87 -10.09 -8.45
CA CYS A 143 -17.55 -9.27 -9.46
C CYS A 143 -16.76 -9.13 -10.77
N GLY A 144 -15.55 -9.68 -10.84
CA GLY A 144 -14.62 -9.40 -11.93
C GLY A 144 -13.81 -8.11 -11.71
N PRO A 145 -12.94 -7.77 -12.66
CA PRO A 145 -12.21 -6.52 -12.64
C PRO A 145 -13.13 -5.34 -12.93
N ARG A 146 -12.82 -4.17 -12.35
CA ARG A 146 -13.45 -2.92 -12.77
C ARG A 146 -13.10 -2.62 -14.24
N PRO A 147 -14.05 -2.13 -15.05
CA PRO A 147 -13.73 -1.68 -16.40
C PRO A 147 -12.63 -0.61 -16.35
N ALA A 148 -11.58 -0.78 -17.15
CA ALA A 148 -10.52 0.22 -17.27
C ALA A 148 -11.08 1.52 -17.84
N TYR A 149 -10.85 2.64 -17.17
CA TYR A 149 -11.19 3.96 -17.68
C TYR A 149 -10.04 4.49 -18.53
N GLY A 150 -10.10 4.21 -19.83
CA GLY A 150 -9.13 4.71 -20.80
C GLY A 150 -7.96 3.76 -21.08
N GLU A 151 -7.08 4.22 -21.97
CA GLU A 151 -5.87 3.50 -22.33
C GLU A 151 -4.81 3.72 -21.24
N GLU A 152 -4.45 2.65 -20.52
CA GLU A 152 -3.40 2.71 -19.53
C GLU A 152 -2.06 2.95 -20.24
N PRO A 153 -1.26 3.94 -19.81
CA PRO A 153 0.05 4.16 -20.42
C PRO A 153 0.90 2.91 -20.28
N ALA A 154 1.74 2.64 -21.29
CA ALA A 154 2.64 1.50 -21.25
C ALA A 154 3.49 1.53 -19.96
N PRO A 155 3.67 0.38 -19.29
CA PRO A 155 4.40 0.34 -18.05
C PRO A 155 5.83 0.84 -18.25
N PRO A 156 6.35 1.66 -17.34
CA PRO A 156 7.70 2.19 -17.42
C PRO A 156 8.72 1.06 -17.38
N LYS A 157 9.81 1.21 -18.14
CA LYS A 157 10.85 0.18 -18.22
C LYS A 157 11.75 0.22 -16.98
N PRO A 158 12.02 -0.92 -16.34
CA PRO A 158 13.04 -1.02 -15.30
C PRO A 158 14.42 -0.55 -15.75
N GLN A 159 15.19 -0.05 -14.78
CA GLN A 159 16.61 0.18 -14.95
C GLN A 159 17.36 -1.17 -14.93
N PRO A 160 18.20 -1.47 -15.93
CA PRO A 160 18.90 -2.75 -16.02
C PRO A 160 19.77 -3.02 -14.77
N ASP A 161 19.69 -4.25 -14.26
CA ASP A 161 20.54 -4.75 -13.16
C ASP A 161 20.49 -3.94 -11.86
N ALA A 162 19.43 -3.14 -11.65
CA ALA A 162 19.24 -2.30 -10.48
C ALA A 162 18.03 -2.75 -9.64
N PHE A 163 18.27 -2.99 -8.36
CA PHE A 163 17.27 -3.59 -7.46
C PHE A 163 17.22 -2.94 -6.08
N ILE A 164 15.99 -2.84 -5.56
CA ILE A 164 15.71 -2.72 -4.13
C ILE A 164 15.41 -4.14 -3.64
N THR A 165 16.16 -4.65 -2.67
CA THR A 165 15.80 -5.91 -2.01
C THR A 165 15.20 -5.60 -0.65
N ILE A 166 13.94 -5.99 -0.42
CA ILE A 166 13.29 -5.84 0.89
C ILE A 166 12.82 -7.22 1.36
N ALA A 167 13.18 -7.60 2.59
CA ALA A 167 12.84 -8.91 3.15
C ALA A 167 13.20 -10.09 2.22
N GLY A 168 14.35 -9.99 1.55
CA GLY A 168 14.85 -10.99 0.59
C GLY A 168 14.13 -11.02 -0.76
N LYS A 169 13.17 -10.10 -1.02
CA LYS A 169 12.50 -9.96 -2.31
C LYS A 169 13.21 -8.90 -3.16
N PRO A 170 13.86 -9.27 -4.29
CA PRO A 170 14.44 -8.30 -5.20
C PRO A 170 13.32 -7.65 -6.04
N LEU A 171 13.33 -6.32 -6.07
CA LEU A 171 12.37 -5.49 -6.79
C LEU A 171 13.13 -4.59 -7.78
N PRO A 172 12.78 -4.64 -9.08
CA PRO A 172 13.49 -3.84 -10.07
C PRO A 172 13.24 -2.35 -9.83
N ILE A 173 14.31 -1.55 -9.87
CA ILE A 173 14.20 -0.10 -9.78
C ILE A 173 13.69 0.44 -11.12
N VAL A 174 12.68 1.29 -11.07
CA VAL A 174 12.14 1.98 -12.26
C VAL A 174 12.55 3.44 -12.23
N GLY A 175 12.35 4.12 -11.11
CA GLY A 175 12.63 5.55 -10.95
C GLY A 175 13.68 5.83 -9.89
N ALA A 176 14.48 6.87 -10.12
CA ALA A 176 15.33 7.45 -9.11
C ALA A 176 15.40 8.97 -9.31
N GLY A 177 15.38 9.73 -8.22
CA GLY A 177 15.48 11.20 -8.26
C GLY A 177 16.25 11.74 -7.06
N ILE A 178 17.11 12.73 -7.30
CA ILE A 178 17.92 13.37 -6.27
C ILE A 178 17.61 14.87 -6.20
N VAL A 179 17.36 15.36 -4.98
CA VAL A 179 17.19 16.79 -4.68
C VAL A 179 18.29 17.27 -3.74
N THR A 180 18.79 18.47 -3.98
CA THR A 180 19.78 19.12 -3.11
C THR A 180 19.14 20.33 -2.44
N THR A 181 19.20 20.38 -1.12
CA THR A 181 18.69 21.44 -0.25
C THR A 181 19.84 22.08 0.53
N PRO A 182 19.64 23.26 1.17
CA PRO A 182 20.67 23.85 2.04
C PRO A 182 21.08 22.93 3.20
N SER A 183 20.16 22.09 3.69
CA SER A 183 20.39 21.16 4.80
C SER A 183 21.03 19.82 4.40
N GLY A 184 21.19 19.54 3.10
CA GLY A 184 21.68 18.25 2.64
C GLY A 184 21.06 17.79 1.33
N ARG A 185 21.09 16.48 1.09
CA ARG A 185 20.64 15.86 -0.16
C ARG A 185 19.70 14.71 0.15
N SER A 186 18.67 14.52 -0.67
CA SER A 186 17.78 13.35 -0.60
C SER A 186 17.76 12.65 -1.96
N LEU A 187 17.91 11.33 -1.95
CA LEU A 187 17.77 10.43 -3.10
C LEU A 187 16.57 9.53 -2.84
N MET A 188 15.58 9.57 -3.71
CA MET A 188 14.47 8.64 -3.75
C MET A 188 14.74 7.59 -4.83
N ILE A 189 14.55 6.33 -4.48
CA ILE A 189 14.69 5.17 -5.37
C ILE A 189 13.38 4.39 -5.27
N SER A 190 12.74 4.09 -6.39
CA SER A 190 11.37 3.57 -6.42
C SER A 190 11.17 2.51 -7.51
N THR A 191 10.22 1.62 -7.28
CA THR A 191 9.71 0.64 -8.25
C THR A 191 8.71 1.24 -9.26
N SER A 192 8.42 2.54 -9.12
CA SER A 192 7.61 3.38 -10.01
C SER A 192 8.44 4.55 -10.54
N PRO A 193 7.95 5.30 -11.55
CA PRO A 193 8.59 6.53 -11.99
C PRO A 193 8.68 7.56 -10.85
N VAL A 194 9.80 8.27 -10.82
CA VAL A 194 10.02 9.42 -9.93
C VAL A 194 9.98 10.68 -10.77
N GLU A 195 9.28 11.71 -10.28
CA GLU A 195 9.08 12.98 -10.97
C GLU A 195 9.52 14.16 -10.09
N CYS A 196 9.88 15.28 -10.73
CA CYS A 196 10.26 16.50 -10.02
C CYS A 196 9.07 17.46 -9.93
N VAL A 197 8.18 17.27 -8.96
CA VAL A 197 7.05 18.17 -8.66
C VAL A 197 7.34 18.85 -7.33
N GLU A 198 7.74 20.13 -7.37
CA GLU A 198 8.11 20.94 -6.19
C GLU A 198 9.01 20.22 -5.15
N GLY A 199 9.93 19.37 -5.62
CA GLY A 199 10.74 18.49 -4.77
C GLY A 199 10.91 17.12 -5.41
N LEU A 200 10.82 16.06 -4.58
CA LEU A 200 10.74 14.67 -5.03
C LEU A 200 9.33 14.15 -4.75
N GLU A 201 8.57 13.94 -5.82
CA GLU A 201 7.34 13.14 -5.77
C GLU A 201 7.58 11.84 -6.53
N HIS A 202 7.04 10.75 -6.02
CA HIS A 202 6.91 9.51 -6.78
C HIS A 202 5.45 9.37 -7.18
N ALA A 203 5.19 8.74 -8.31
CA ALA A 203 3.84 8.28 -8.60
C ALA A 203 3.48 7.27 -7.50
N ALA A 204 2.67 7.69 -6.53
CA ALA A 204 2.12 6.84 -5.48
C ALA A 204 1.09 5.87 -6.10
N SER A 205 1.58 5.02 -7.00
CA SER A 205 0.80 3.89 -7.48
C SER A 205 0.65 2.91 -6.33
N ARG A 206 -0.48 2.20 -6.31
CA ARG A 206 -0.83 1.26 -5.24
C ARG A 206 0.08 0.03 -5.16
N GLY A 207 1.06 -0.10 -6.04
CA GLY A 207 2.09 -1.15 -5.99
C GLY A 207 3.50 -0.64 -5.65
N ASP A 208 3.70 0.66 -5.46
CA ASP A 208 5.05 1.20 -5.35
C ASP A 208 5.75 0.84 -4.03
N VAL A 209 7.06 0.67 -4.11
CA VAL A 209 8.01 0.55 -3.01
C VAL A 209 9.14 1.52 -3.27
N LEU A 210 9.49 2.28 -2.23
CA LEU A 210 10.58 3.23 -2.30
C LEU A 210 11.54 3.10 -1.11
N VAL A 211 12.77 3.55 -1.36
CA VAL A 211 13.78 3.81 -0.33
C VAL A 211 14.25 5.25 -0.52
N GLU A 212 14.19 6.04 0.56
CA GLU A 212 14.77 7.39 0.60
C GLU A 212 16.09 7.36 1.37
N LEU A 213 17.15 7.91 0.78
CA LEU A 213 18.44 8.12 1.42
C LEU A 213 18.68 9.61 1.61
N VAL A 214 19.01 10.05 2.82
CA VAL A 214 19.27 11.46 3.12
C VAL A 214 20.67 11.65 3.70
N TRP A 215 21.44 12.51 3.04
CA TRP A 215 22.77 12.92 3.46
C TRP A 215 22.76 14.34 4.01
N ASP A 216 23.64 14.62 4.96
CA ASP A 216 23.95 15.99 5.36
C ASP A 216 24.79 16.73 4.30
N ASP A 217 25.09 18.01 4.57
CA ASP A 217 25.92 18.85 3.71
C ASP A 217 27.35 18.30 3.52
N GLY A 218 27.92 17.73 4.59
CA GLY A 218 29.18 17.00 4.63
C GLY A 218 29.19 15.68 3.84
N GLY A 219 28.03 15.20 3.39
CA GLY A 219 27.89 14.00 2.59
C GLY A 219 27.85 12.70 3.39
N LYS A 220 27.65 12.78 4.72
CA LYS A 220 27.39 11.61 5.57
C LYS A 220 25.92 11.21 5.42
N LEU A 221 25.65 9.92 5.25
CA LEU A 221 24.29 9.39 5.24
C LEU A 221 23.73 9.43 6.67
N ILE A 222 22.66 10.20 6.89
CA ILE A 222 22.09 10.48 8.22
C ILE A 222 20.70 9.87 8.41
N ARG A 223 20.04 9.46 7.33
CA ARG A 223 18.72 8.82 7.39
C ARG A 223 18.52 7.89 6.20
N ALA A 224 17.89 6.76 6.46
CA ALA A 224 17.28 5.93 5.44
C ALA A 224 15.83 5.62 5.85
N THR A 225 14.92 5.74 4.89
CA THR A 225 13.51 5.42 5.06
C THR A 225 13.10 4.43 3.99
N ARG A 226 12.05 3.67 4.26
CA ARG A 226 11.38 2.84 3.27
C ARG A 226 9.89 3.12 3.37
N ASP A 227 9.25 3.06 2.23
CA ASP A 227 7.80 3.16 2.14
C ASP A 227 7.30 2.27 1.01
N GLY A 228 6.00 2.02 0.99
CA GLY A 228 5.37 1.32 -0.11
C GLY A 228 4.04 0.69 0.22
N ALA A 229 3.26 0.46 -0.82
CA ALA A 229 1.84 0.15 -0.70
C ALA A 229 1.53 -1.27 -0.20
N TRP A 230 2.49 -2.20 -0.25
CA TRP A 230 2.40 -3.55 0.32
C TRP A 230 3.39 -3.78 1.47
N ILE A 231 3.95 -2.70 2.01
CA ILE A 231 4.88 -2.73 3.13
C ILE A 231 4.28 -1.87 4.25
N GLY A 232 4.53 -2.20 5.52
CA GLY A 232 4.13 -1.32 6.62
C GLY A 232 5.00 -0.06 6.63
N TRP A 233 4.44 1.09 7.00
CA TRP A 233 5.22 2.32 7.09
C TRP A 233 6.37 2.14 8.10
N GLY A 234 7.60 2.35 7.66
CA GLY A 234 8.77 2.22 8.49
C GLY A 234 9.11 3.53 9.17
N ALA A 235 9.32 3.52 10.49
CA ALA A 235 9.99 4.63 11.15
C ALA A 235 11.41 4.83 10.60
N ASN A 236 11.87 6.08 10.61
CA ASN A 236 13.18 6.49 10.12
C ASN A 236 14.32 5.73 10.82
N GLN A 237 15.21 5.05 10.08
CA GLN A 237 16.47 4.59 10.65
C GLN A 237 17.47 5.75 10.66
N ARG A 238 17.99 6.09 11.84
CA ARG A 238 18.97 7.18 11.97
C ARG A 238 20.41 6.70 11.86
N GLN A 239 20.94 5.77 12.67
CA GLN A 239 22.31 5.19 12.49
C GLN A 239 22.50 3.84 13.23
N PRO A 240 23.48 2.99 12.82
CA PRO A 240 24.30 3.06 11.60
C PRO A 240 23.54 2.55 10.36
N ILE A 241 23.76 3.18 9.21
CA ILE A 241 23.12 2.83 7.93
C ILE A 241 24.19 2.29 6.97
N GLY A 242 24.06 1.02 6.58
CA GLY A 242 24.99 0.34 5.67
C GLY A 242 24.65 0.45 4.18
N LEU A 243 23.84 1.44 3.79
CA LEU A 243 23.47 1.71 2.40
C LEU A 243 24.34 2.80 1.79
N SER A 244 24.53 2.78 0.48
CA SER A 244 25.31 3.79 -0.25
C SER A 244 24.77 4.04 -1.66
N ALA A 245 25.00 5.26 -2.15
CA ALA A 245 24.79 5.66 -3.53
C ALA A 245 25.97 6.55 -3.94
N THR A 246 26.74 6.16 -4.95
CA THR A 246 27.97 6.86 -5.33
C THR A 246 28.00 7.16 -6.82
N PRO A 247 28.27 8.41 -7.24
CA PRO A 247 28.50 9.61 -6.42
C PRO A 247 27.20 10.20 -5.83
N ASN A 248 27.18 10.65 -4.56
CA ASN A 248 25.96 11.22 -3.96
C ASN A 248 25.77 12.74 -4.15
N ARG A 249 26.56 13.38 -5.03
CA ARG A 249 26.49 14.82 -5.30
C ARG A 249 26.43 15.05 -6.81
N PRO A 250 25.33 15.62 -7.34
CA PRO A 250 25.26 16.00 -8.75
C PRO A 250 26.28 17.10 -9.09
N PRO A 251 26.93 17.04 -10.26
CA PRO A 251 27.66 18.19 -10.80
C PRO A 251 26.74 19.41 -10.98
N ALA A 252 27.30 20.61 -10.90
CA ALA A 252 26.55 21.84 -11.11
C ALA A 252 25.86 21.84 -12.49
N GLY A 253 24.54 22.08 -12.51
CA GLY A 253 23.74 22.11 -13.75
C GLY A 253 23.41 20.73 -14.35
N ALA A 254 23.80 19.62 -13.71
CA ALA A 254 23.42 18.29 -14.16
C ALA A 254 21.91 18.10 -14.08
N LYS A 255 21.32 17.49 -15.12
CA LYS A 255 19.90 17.08 -15.16
C LYS A 255 19.69 15.61 -14.76
N GLN A 256 20.76 14.83 -14.85
CA GLN A 256 20.79 13.41 -14.53
C GLN A 256 22.11 13.06 -13.87
N LEU A 257 22.11 12.01 -13.07
CA LEU A 257 23.28 11.49 -12.36
C LEU A 257 23.26 9.96 -12.43
N GLU A 258 24.32 9.36 -12.95
CA GLU A 258 24.50 7.91 -12.86
C GLU A 258 25.13 7.58 -11.50
N LEU A 259 24.52 6.63 -10.81
CA LEU A 259 24.82 6.23 -9.43
C LEU A 259 25.03 4.73 -9.39
N THR A 260 26.04 4.29 -8.65
CA THR A 260 26.14 2.90 -8.17
C THR A 260 25.49 2.82 -6.80
N LEU A 261 24.51 1.92 -6.66
CA LEU A 261 23.87 1.57 -5.41
C LEU A 261 24.54 0.32 -4.83
N ASP A 262 24.83 0.34 -3.53
CA ASP A 262 25.40 -0.81 -2.83
C ASP A 262 25.08 -0.78 -1.34
N GLY A 263 25.16 -1.95 -0.72
CA GLY A 263 25.08 -2.13 0.73
C GLY A 263 23.73 -2.64 1.22
N SER A 264 23.68 -2.89 2.53
CA SER A 264 22.49 -3.42 3.22
C SER A 264 22.35 -2.87 4.64
N THR A 265 21.12 -2.81 5.13
CA THR A 265 20.77 -2.35 6.48
C THR A 265 19.45 -2.99 6.92
N THR A 266 18.97 -2.64 8.11
CA THR A 266 17.61 -2.96 8.56
C THR A 266 16.85 -1.68 8.88
N ILE A 267 15.81 -1.38 8.11
CA ILE A 267 14.96 -0.19 8.34
C ILE A 267 13.68 -0.66 9.01
N SER A 268 13.44 -0.27 10.28
CA SER A 268 12.25 -0.64 11.05
C SER A 268 11.87 -2.11 10.86
N ASP A 269 12.71 -3.05 11.31
CA ASP A 269 12.59 -4.52 11.21
C ASP A 269 12.73 -5.21 9.84
N TYR A 270 12.73 -4.49 8.71
CA TYR A 270 12.91 -5.14 7.40
C TYR A 270 14.38 -5.08 6.97
N PRO A 271 14.98 -6.21 6.56
CA PRO A 271 16.28 -6.18 5.91
C PRO A 271 16.10 -5.55 4.53
N VAL A 272 16.90 -4.52 4.25
CA VAL A 272 16.89 -3.75 3.01
C VAL A 272 18.29 -3.77 2.42
N ALA A 273 18.40 -4.03 1.12
CA ALA A 273 19.63 -3.88 0.35
C ALA A 273 19.37 -3.12 -0.94
N LEU A 274 20.37 -2.38 -1.39
CA LEU A 274 20.36 -1.71 -2.68
C LEU A 274 21.52 -2.22 -3.51
N SER A 275 21.29 -2.44 -4.80
CA SER A 275 22.33 -2.93 -5.70
C SER A 275 22.12 -2.45 -7.12
N GLY A 276 23.21 -2.22 -7.85
CA GLY A 276 23.19 -1.98 -9.29
C GLY A 276 23.49 -0.53 -9.66
N LYS A 277 23.25 -0.19 -10.93
CA LYS A 277 23.46 1.16 -11.46
C LYS A 277 22.14 1.80 -11.81
N VAL A 278 21.91 3.01 -11.31
CA VAL A 278 20.72 3.79 -11.62
C VAL A 278 21.08 5.13 -12.22
N ARG A 279 20.26 5.59 -13.15
CA ARG A 279 20.22 6.96 -13.64
C ARG A 279 19.14 7.70 -12.87
N ALA A 280 19.56 8.59 -11.97
CA ALA A 280 18.66 9.44 -11.21
C ALA A 280 18.44 10.78 -11.95
N ILE A 281 17.21 11.28 -11.94
CA ILE A 281 16.93 12.67 -12.35
C ILE A 281 17.40 13.62 -11.25
N VAL A 282 17.94 14.78 -11.63
CA VAL A 282 18.34 15.81 -10.68
C VAL A 282 17.22 16.84 -10.60
N CYS A 283 16.52 16.86 -9.47
CA CYS A 283 15.40 17.76 -9.25
C CYS A 283 15.87 19.12 -8.72
N PRO A 284 15.21 20.22 -9.13
CA PRO A 284 15.42 21.51 -8.50
C PRO A 284 15.00 21.45 -7.02
N PRO A 285 15.61 22.26 -6.14
CA PRO A 285 15.13 22.40 -4.77
C PRO A 285 13.66 22.82 -4.76
N SER A 286 12.88 22.25 -3.85
CA SER A 286 11.52 22.72 -3.51
C SER A 286 11.60 24.21 -3.12
N ARG A 287 10.68 25.02 -3.62
CA ARG A 287 10.62 26.46 -3.27
C ARG A 287 10.18 26.67 -1.84
#